data_AF-A0A7W9TI75-F1
#
_entry.id   AF-A0A7W9TI75-F1
#
_cell.length_a   1.000
_cell.length_b   1.000
_cell.length_c   1.000
_cell.angle_alpha   90.00
_cell.angle_beta   90.00
_cell.angle_gamma   90.00
#
_symmetry.space_group_name_H-M   'P 1'
#
loop_
_entity.id
_entity.type
_entity.pdbx_description
1 polymer ?
#
loop_
_entity_poly.entity_id
_entity_poly.type
_entity_poly.pdbx_seq_one_letter_code
_entity_poly.pdbx_strand_id
1 'polypeptide(L)'
;MWALRDWVDRILRGSPGTPPPTPEGEPAEAEAAEFGAPEVAAVEDYPAAIAAYRQCAQWLTAAIAAVAAVFVAGLQVSVLQDLTVERAVLGFLAAAVVVGCAGYIISRAANVLSPAEITMVQLARDSVRLAQAAGARRRPQGLDKGTISLITDINANKGLLFPVGVRTISDLYHLACGHRLRRQHRLPNQATAHRYTRSLMDFVELQQIRKRYKSLLKALPWSGLVALAAVLGFVLLAHKDESPPKVTSPLPVQIFFTDDKKALRSEQWPEGCARKVPRGTAVGGSLKEPEVAIPRVDDACPQHRGTVSTRVGVVIYPK
;
A
#
# COMPACT_ATOMS: atom_id res chain seq x y z
N MET A 1 15.86 -9.87 -1.48
CA MET A 1 14.55 -10.29 -0.88
C MET A 1 14.63 -10.63 0.61
N TRP A 2 15.70 -11.26 1.12
CA TRP A 2 15.82 -11.62 2.55
C TRP A 2 15.81 -10.42 3.53
N ALA A 3 16.45 -9.30 3.17
CA ALA A 3 16.47 -8.09 4.01
C ALA A 3 15.08 -7.44 4.19
N LEU A 4 14.18 -7.56 3.20
CA LEU A 4 12.85 -6.96 3.27
C LEU A 4 11.92 -7.75 4.21
N ARG A 5 12.05 -9.09 4.20
CA ARG A 5 11.29 -9.98 5.09
C ARG A 5 11.72 -9.79 6.55
N ASP A 6 13.01 -9.64 6.79
CA ASP A 6 13.57 -9.44 8.13
C ASP A 6 13.23 -8.06 8.72
N TRP A 7 13.10 -7.04 7.86
CA TRP A 7 12.60 -5.71 8.23
C TRP A 7 11.10 -5.72 8.55
N VAL A 8 10.28 -6.40 7.75
CA VAL A 8 8.84 -6.55 7.99
C VAL A 8 8.57 -7.34 9.28
N ASP A 9 9.32 -8.41 9.54
CA ASP A 9 9.19 -9.20 10.77
C ASP A 9 9.56 -8.41 12.04
N ARG A 10 10.54 -7.50 11.96
CA ARG A 10 10.91 -6.61 13.06
C ARG A 10 9.84 -5.55 13.35
N ILE A 11 9.18 -5.03 12.31
CA ILE A 11 8.07 -4.08 12.48
C ILE A 11 6.82 -4.78 13.02
N LEU A 12 6.49 -5.97 12.52
CA LEU A 12 5.31 -6.72 12.95
C LEU A 12 5.42 -7.29 14.36
N ARG A 13 6.64 -7.61 14.81
CA ARG A 13 6.87 -8.08 16.18
C ARG A 13 6.88 -6.98 17.24
N GLY A 14 6.76 -5.71 16.83
CA GLY A 14 6.68 -4.57 17.73
C GLY A 14 7.77 -4.62 18.78
N SER A 15 9.00 -4.25 18.41
CA SER A 15 10.11 -4.14 19.36
C SER A 15 9.60 -3.44 20.63
N PRO A 16 9.49 -4.15 21.77
CA PRO A 16 9.13 -3.49 23.01
C PRO A 16 10.26 -2.49 23.24
N GLY A 17 9.93 -1.20 23.24
CA GLY A 17 10.88 -0.19 23.67
C GLY A 17 11.39 -0.62 25.03
N THR A 18 12.70 -0.79 25.15
CA THR A 18 13.35 -1.00 26.43
C THR A 18 12.87 0.13 27.35
N PRO A 19 12.20 -0.18 28.47
CA PRO A 19 11.78 0.87 29.38
C PRO A 19 13.02 1.65 29.84
N PRO A 20 12.90 2.98 30.04
CA PRO A 20 14.01 3.76 30.58
C PRO A 20 14.49 3.15 31.91
N PRO A 21 15.80 3.19 32.20
CA PRO A 21 16.33 2.63 33.44
C PRO A 21 15.66 3.32 34.63
N THR A 22 15.00 2.52 35.46
CA THR A 22 14.42 2.96 36.73
C THR A 22 15.56 3.49 37.61
N PRO A 23 15.49 4.71 38.16
CA PRO A 23 16.50 5.20 39.08
C PRO A 23 16.51 4.30 40.33
N GLU A 24 17.63 3.61 40.54
CA GLU A 24 17.89 2.83 41.74
C GLU A 24 18.15 3.76 42.93
N GLY A 25 17.26 3.74 43.92
CA GLY A 25 17.60 4.12 45.29
C GLY A 25 16.61 5.02 46.01
N GLU A 26 15.69 4.42 46.78
CA GLU A 26 15.44 4.81 48.18
C GLU A 26 14.59 3.73 48.89
N PRO A 27 15.09 3.11 49.99
CA PRO A 27 14.29 2.23 50.82
C PRO A 27 13.79 2.99 52.06
N ALA A 28 12.48 3.24 52.15
CA ALA A 28 11.68 3.27 53.39
C ALA A 28 10.36 4.03 53.18
N GLU A 29 9.25 3.31 53.18
CA GLU A 29 8.21 3.41 54.23
C GLU A 29 6.99 2.59 53.75
N ALA A 30 6.80 1.47 54.44
CA ALA A 30 5.65 0.60 54.29
C ALA A 30 4.60 1.03 55.31
N GLU A 31 3.55 1.75 54.87
CA GLU A 31 2.24 1.76 55.53
C GLU A 31 1.18 2.40 54.60
N ALA A 32 0.00 1.78 54.55
CA ALA A 32 -1.18 2.10 53.71
C ALA A 32 -1.22 1.52 52.28
N ALA A 33 -1.01 0.21 52.15
CA ALA A 33 -1.51 -0.58 51.03
C ALA A 33 -2.64 -1.50 51.50
N GLU A 34 -3.91 -1.05 51.38
CA GLU A 34 -5.06 -1.96 51.15
C GLU A 34 -6.33 -1.15 50.88
N PHE A 35 -6.57 -0.78 49.61
CA PHE A 35 -7.86 -0.80 48.90
C PHE A 35 -7.72 -0.12 47.52
N GLY A 36 -7.43 -0.93 46.50
CA GLY A 36 -7.95 -0.77 45.13
C GLY A 36 -7.56 0.46 44.31
N ALA A 37 -6.31 0.60 43.89
CA ALA A 37 -5.92 1.56 42.84
C ALA A 37 -4.97 1.05 41.71
N PRO A 38 -4.91 -0.24 41.32
CA PRO A 38 -4.17 -0.63 40.11
C PRO A 38 -4.86 -0.19 38.81
N GLU A 39 -6.10 0.30 38.87
CA GLU A 39 -6.95 0.54 37.71
C GLU A 39 -6.78 1.93 37.07
N VAL A 40 -6.24 2.92 37.81
CA VAL A 40 -6.09 4.30 37.32
C VAL A 40 -4.83 4.48 36.46
N ALA A 41 -3.81 3.63 36.63
CA ALA A 41 -2.59 3.67 35.83
C ALA A 41 -2.85 3.37 34.34
N ALA A 42 -3.86 2.55 34.01
CA ALA A 42 -4.21 2.22 32.63
C ALA A 42 -4.80 3.40 31.83
N VAL A 43 -5.20 4.48 32.52
CA VAL A 43 -5.82 5.67 31.90
C VAL A 43 -4.79 6.69 31.44
N GLU A 44 -3.59 6.73 32.05
CA GLU A 44 -2.53 7.68 31.68
C GLU A 44 -1.84 7.34 30.35
N ASP A 45 -2.02 6.13 29.83
CA ASP A 45 -1.36 5.65 28.61
C ASP A 45 -2.09 5.99 27.29
N TYR A 46 -3.31 6.56 27.35
CA TYR A 46 -4.07 6.87 26.13
C TYR A 46 -3.38 7.87 25.18
N PRO A 47 -2.81 9.00 25.67
CA PRO A 47 -2.13 9.95 24.79
C PRO A 47 -0.92 9.34 24.09
N ALA A 48 -0.16 8.48 24.78
CA ALA A 48 0.98 7.77 24.21
C ALA A 48 0.54 6.80 23.10
N ALA A 49 -0.54 6.04 23.33
CA ALA A 49 -1.11 5.15 22.31
C ALA A 49 -1.62 5.92 21.08
N ILE A 50 -2.30 7.06 21.28
CA ILE A 50 -2.76 7.95 20.21
C ILE A 50 -1.56 8.45 19.38
N ALA A 51 -0.51 8.92 20.04
CA ALA A 51 0.71 9.39 19.39
C ALA A 51 1.36 8.28 18.54
N ALA A 52 1.45 7.05 19.08
CA ALA A 52 2.00 5.91 18.35
C ALA A 52 1.20 5.59 17.08
N TYR A 53 -0.14 5.60 17.12
CA TYR A 53 -0.97 5.39 15.92
C TYR A 53 -0.74 6.46 14.85
N ARG A 54 -0.64 7.74 15.26
CA ARG A 54 -0.37 8.84 14.34
C ARG A 54 1.02 8.72 13.72
N GLN A 55 2.04 8.42 14.52
CA GLN A 55 3.40 8.22 14.04
C GLN A 55 3.47 7.07 13.03
N CYS A 56 2.84 5.92 13.32
CA CYS A 56 2.73 4.81 12.37
C CYS A 56 2.04 5.21 11.07
N ALA A 57 0.94 5.96 11.14
CA ALA A 57 0.24 6.46 9.96
C ALA A 57 1.08 7.44 9.13
N GLN A 58 1.88 8.30 9.77
CA GLN A 58 2.83 9.20 9.10
C GLN A 58 3.89 8.41 8.32
N TRP A 59 4.57 7.45 8.97
CA TRP A 59 5.59 6.62 8.31
C TRP A 59 5.01 5.81 7.15
N LEU A 60 3.81 5.25 7.33
CA LEU A 60 3.11 4.52 6.26
C LEU A 60 2.81 5.43 5.06
N THR A 61 2.33 6.65 5.32
CA THR A 61 2.03 7.64 4.27
C THR A 61 3.29 8.02 3.49
N ALA A 62 4.40 8.28 4.20
CA ALA A 62 5.68 8.60 3.60
C ALA A 62 6.21 7.45 2.73
N ALA A 63 6.14 6.20 3.21
CA ALA A 63 6.56 5.03 2.45
C ALA A 63 5.75 4.85 1.16
N ILE A 64 4.43 5.03 1.22
CA ILE A 64 3.55 4.92 0.04
C ILE A 64 3.83 6.04 -0.97
N ALA A 65 4.03 7.28 -0.50
CA ALA A 65 4.39 8.39 -1.35
C ALA A 65 5.73 8.16 -2.06
N ALA A 66 6.73 7.61 -1.35
CA ALA A 66 8.02 7.26 -1.93
C ALA A 66 7.90 6.18 -3.03
N VAL A 67 7.11 5.13 -2.79
CA VAL A 67 6.85 4.09 -3.81
C VAL A 67 6.17 4.68 -5.05
N ALA A 68 5.16 5.54 -4.86
CA ALA A 68 4.50 6.21 -5.97
C ALA A 68 5.46 7.12 -6.76
N ALA A 69 6.34 7.86 -6.08
CA ALA A 69 7.34 8.70 -6.71
C ALA A 69 8.36 7.90 -7.55
N VAL A 70 8.86 6.77 -7.01
CA VAL A 70 9.75 5.87 -7.75
C VAL A 70 9.06 5.30 -8.99
N PHE A 71 7.77 4.96 -8.89
CA PHE A 71 7.01 4.45 -10.03
C PHE A 71 6.86 5.48 -11.15
N VAL A 72 6.50 6.73 -10.78
CA VAL A 72 6.39 7.84 -11.73
C VAL A 72 7.75 8.15 -12.38
N ALA A 73 8.84 8.16 -11.60
CA ALA A 73 10.19 8.37 -12.13
C ALA A 73 10.62 7.24 -13.08
N GLY A 74 10.34 5.98 -12.73
CA GLY A 74 10.65 4.83 -13.59
C GLY A 74 9.93 4.85 -14.93
N LEU A 75 8.68 5.34 -14.96
CA LEU A 75 7.92 5.55 -16.19
C LEU A 75 8.50 6.64 -17.08
N GLN A 76 9.02 7.73 -16.49
CA GLN A 76 9.66 8.79 -17.29
C GLN A 76 10.89 8.28 -18.04
N VAL A 77 11.66 7.36 -17.44
CA VAL A 77 12.84 6.77 -18.08
C VAL A 77 12.47 5.83 -19.23
N SER A 78 11.40 5.04 -19.09
CA SER A 78 11.02 4.06 -20.12
C SER A 78 10.32 4.69 -21.33
N VAL A 79 9.58 5.79 -21.14
CA VAL A 79 8.81 6.45 -22.22
C VAL A 79 9.71 7.07 -23.31
N LEU A 80 10.99 7.31 -23.03
CA LEU A 80 11.88 8.08 -23.90
C LEU A 80 12.50 7.31 -25.08
N GLN A 81 12.43 5.98 -25.13
CA GLN A 81 13.25 5.22 -26.10
C GLN A 81 12.50 4.56 -27.26
N ASP A 82 11.26 4.07 -27.14
CA ASP A 82 10.55 3.48 -28.29
C ASP A 82 9.06 3.10 -28.00
N LEU A 83 8.26 4.01 -27.45
CA LEU A 83 6.84 3.68 -27.17
C LEU A 83 5.93 3.96 -28.36
N THR A 84 5.32 2.89 -28.88
CA THR A 84 4.09 2.99 -29.65
C THR A 84 2.99 3.65 -28.81
N VAL A 85 2.08 4.40 -29.45
CA VAL A 85 0.99 5.14 -28.77
C VAL A 85 0.17 4.23 -27.85
N GLU A 86 -0.09 2.99 -28.27
CA GLU A 86 -0.83 2.00 -27.48
C GLU A 86 -0.12 1.65 -26.15
N ARG A 87 1.20 1.41 -26.19
CA ARG A 87 2.01 1.12 -25.00
C ARG A 87 2.07 2.33 -24.08
N ALA A 88 2.13 3.55 -24.64
CA ALA A 88 2.11 4.79 -23.87
C ALA A 88 0.77 4.96 -23.12
N VAL A 89 -0.37 4.70 -23.78
CA VAL A 89 -1.69 4.76 -23.15
C VAL A 89 -1.82 3.72 -22.04
N LEU A 90 -1.39 2.47 -22.28
CA LEU A 90 -1.39 1.42 -21.25
C LEU A 90 -0.51 1.77 -20.05
N GLY A 91 0.69 2.31 -20.30
CA GLY A 91 1.60 2.76 -19.25
C GLY A 91 1.01 3.89 -18.42
N PHE A 92 0.36 4.86 -19.07
CA PHE A 92 -0.32 5.96 -18.40
C PHE A 92 -1.49 5.46 -17.53
N LEU A 93 -2.31 4.53 -18.04
CA LEU A 93 -3.41 3.94 -17.26
C LEU A 93 -2.90 3.16 -16.05
N ALA A 94 -1.85 2.35 -16.21
CA ALA A 94 -1.22 1.65 -15.09
C ALA A 94 -0.67 2.63 -14.04
N ALA A 95 -0.02 3.71 -14.48
CA ALA A 95 0.44 4.80 -13.62
C ALA A 95 -0.70 5.47 -12.87
N ALA A 96 -1.79 5.82 -13.56
CA ALA A 96 -2.96 6.45 -12.98
C ALA A 96 -3.60 5.56 -11.91
N VAL A 97 -3.66 4.25 -12.13
CA VAL A 97 -4.15 3.28 -11.13
C VAL A 97 -3.24 3.26 -9.90
N VAL A 98 -1.92 3.16 -10.08
CA VAL A 98 -0.95 3.15 -8.97
C VAL A 98 -1.02 4.45 -8.16
N VAL A 99 -1.02 5.60 -8.83
CA VAL A 99 -1.15 6.92 -8.18
C VAL A 99 -2.50 7.07 -7.50
N GLY A 100 -3.59 6.61 -8.12
CA GLY A 100 -4.93 6.59 -7.53
C GLY A 100 -5.00 5.73 -6.26
N CYS A 101 -4.40 4.54 -6.27
CA CYS A 101 -4.27 3.69 -5.09
C CYS A 101 -3.47 4.39 -3.99
N ALA A 102 -2.33 5.00 -4.32
CA ALA A 102 -1.52 5.75 -3.36
C ALA A 102 -2.30 6.92 -2.76
N GLY A 103 -2.95 7.74 -3.59
CA GLY A 103 -3.80 8.86 -3.16
C GLY A 103 -4.96 8.41 -2.28
N TYR A 104 -5.60 7.29 -2.60
CA TYR A 104 -6.65 6.71 -1.76
C TYR A 104 -6.13 6.32 -0.38
N ILE A 105 -4.97 5.66 -0.28
CA ILE A 105 -4.39 5.29 1.02
C ILE A 105 -3.96 6.54 1.79
N ILE A 106 -3.34 7.53 1.14
CA ILE A 106 -2.94 8.80 1.76
C ILE A 106 -4.17 9.53 2.31
N SER A 107 -5.27 9.60 1.56
CA SER A 107 -6.54 10.19 2.02
C SER A 107 -7.09 9.46 3.26
N ARG A 108 -7.03 8.13 3.28
CA ARG A 108 -7.42 7.33 4.46
C ARG A 108 -6.48 7.56 5.65
N ALA A 109 -5.19 7.71 5.43
CA ALA A 109 -4.22 8.01 6.47
C ALA A 109 -4.41 9.43 7.02
N ALA A 110 -4.70 10.41 6.16
CA ALA A 110 -5.04 11.78 6.57
C ALA A 110 -6.23 11.80 7.53
N ASN A 111 -7.25 10.96 7.30
CA ASN A 111 -8.38 10.81 8.24
C ASN A 111 -7.98 10.22 9.60
N VAL A 112 -6.89 9.45 9.69
CA VAL A 112 -6.33 8.96 10.96
C VAL A 112 -5.55 10.08 11.67
N LEU A 113 -4.86 10.92 10.90
CA LEU A 113 -4.08 12.04 11.42
C LEU A 113 -4.95 13.22 11.85
N SER A 114 -6.12 13.41 11.21
CA SER A 114 -7.06 14.46 11.59
C SER A 114 -7.62 14.20 12.99
N PRO A 115 -7.52 15.17 13.92
CA PRO A 115 -8.15 15.05 15.24
C PRO A 115 -9.66 14.86 15.05
N ALA A 116 -10.27 14.03 15.87
CA ALA A 116 -11.70 13.84 15.79
C ALA A 116 -12.43 14.91 16.60
N GLU A 117 -13.27 15.70 15.93
CA GLU A 117 -14.06 16.77 16.56
C GLU A 117 -15.33 16.23 17.23
N ILE A 118 -15.24 15.19 18.06
CA ILE A 118 -16.36 14.84 18.93
C ILE A 118 -16.33 15.76 20.15
N THR A 119 -17.41 16.50 20.36
CA THR A 119 -17.58 17.29 21.57
C THR A 119 -18.29 16.48 22.65
N MET A 120 -17.97 16.75 23.92
CA MET A 120 -18.68 16.15 25.08
C MET A 120 -20.20 16.38 25.00
N VAL A 121 -20.63 17.54 24.50
CA VAL A 121 -22.06 17.87 24.31
C VAL A 121 -22.72 16.93 23.32
N GLN A 122 -22.07 16.66 22.20
CA GLN A 122 -22.58 15.73 21.19
C GLN A 122 -22.66 14.31 21.75
N LEU A 123 -21.61 13.86 22.43
CA LEU A 123 -21.57 12.53 23.06
C LEU A 123 -22.67 12.36 24.13
N ALA A 124 -22.89 13.39 24.95
CA ALA A 124 -23.98 13.40 25.93
C ALA A 124 -25.36 13.32 25.25
N ARG A 125 -25.61 14.15 24.23
CA ARG A 125 -26.86 14.15 23.46
C ARG A 125 -27.14 12.80 22.81
N ASP A 126 -26.14 12.21 22.16
CA ASP A 126 -26.29 10.94 21.45
C ASP A 126 -26.49 9.76 22.44
N SER A 127 -25.87 9.82 23.62
CA SER A 127 -26.12 8.83 24.68
C SER A 127 -27.57 8.85 25.18
N VAL A 128 -28.18 10.03 25.32
CA VAL A 128 -29.59 10.18 25.70
C VAL A 128 -30.51 9.64 24.61
N ARG A 129 -30.24 9.99 23.34
CA ARG A 129 -31.00 9.47 22.18
C ARG A 129 -30.96 7.94 22.10
N LEU A 130 -29.79 7.36 22.33
CA LEU A 130 -29.63 5.90 22.34
C LEU A 130 -30.41 5.25 23.49
N ALA A 131 -30.37 5.83 24.70
CA ALA A 131 -31.12 5.35 25.84
C ALA A 131 -32.65 5.45 25.63
N GLN A 132 -33.13 6.54 25.05
CA GLN A 132 -34.54 6.72 24.68
C GLN A 132 -35.00 5.71 23.63
N ALA A 133 -34.18 5.47 22.60
CA ALA A 133 -34.46 4.47 21.58
C ALA A 133 -34.56 3.05 22.16
N ALA A 134 -33.63 2.70 23.08
CA ALA A 134 -33.64 1.42 23.77
C ALA A 134 -34.91 1.22 24.62
N GLY A 135 -35.34 2.25 25.37
CA GLY A 135 -36.57 2.20 26.16
C GLY A 135 -37.84 2.07 25.32
N ALA A 136 -37.88 2.74 24.15
CA ALA A 136 -39.01 2.69 23.23
C ALA A 136 -39.05 1.41 22.36
N ARG A 137 -38.07 0.50 22.49
CA ARG A 137 -37.84 -0.63 21.57
C ARG A 137 -37.78 -0.20 20.09
N ARG A 138 -37.36 1.04 19.82
CA ARG A 138 -37.22 1.59 18.47
C ARG A 138 -35.76 1.55 18.03
N ARG A 139 -35.53 1.37 16.74
CA ARG A 139 -34.19 1.53 16.17
C ARG A 139 -33.81 3.01 16.29
N PRO A 140 -32.63 3.36 16.85
CA PRO A 140 -32.20 4.76 16.94
C PRO A 140 -32.07 5.34 15.53
N GLN A 141 -33.01 6.19 15.13
CA GLN A 141 -32.94 6.91 13.85
C GLN A 141 -31.92 8.05 13.98
N GLY A 142 -31.07 8.21 12.97
CA GLY A 142 -30.10 9.30 12.89
C GLY A 142 -28.78 9.10 13.65
N LEU A 143 -28.58 7.96 14.32
CA LEU A 143 -27.25 7.59 14.85
C LEU A 143 -26.54 6.68 13.84
N ASP A 144 -25.31 7.03 13.47
CA ASP A 144 -24.47 6.17 12.67
C ASP A 144 -24.00 4.94 13.49
N LYS A 145 -23.69 3.85 12.79
CA LYS A 145 -23.24 2.60 13.43
C LYS A 145 -21.97 2.81 14.28
N GLY A 146 -21.12 3.77 13.91
CA GLY A 146 -19.89 4.10 14.64
C GLY A 146 -20.20 4.68 16.02
N THR A 147 -21.11 5.64 16.10
CA THR A 147 -21.55 6.25 17.37
C THR A 147 -22.24 5.25 18.29
N ILE A 148 -23.10 4.37 17.76
CA ILE A 148 -23.75 3.32 18.57
C ILE A 148 -22.71 2.37 19.16
N SER A 149 -21.74 1.93 18.35
CA SER A 149 -20.64 1.10 18.82
C SER A 149 -19.80 1.83 19.87
N LEU A 150 -19.47 3.10 19.66
CA LEU A 150 -18.69 3.90 20.61
C LEU A 150 -19.39 4.04 21.97
N ILE A 151 -20.69 4.38 21.98
CA ILE A 151 -21.45 4.50 23.24
C ILE A 151 -21.55 3.15 23.93
N THR A 152 -21.69 2.06 23.18
CA THR A 152 -21.66 0.69 23.73
C THR A 152 -20.30 0.38 24.36
N ASP A 153 -19.20 0.73 23.69
CA ASP A 153 -17.83 0.55 24.19
C ASP A 153 -17.58 1.35 25.48
N ILE A 154 -18.06 2.61 25.54
CA ILE A 154 -18.02 3.45 26.76
C ILE A 154 -18.84 2.80 27.88
N ASN A 155 -20.04 2.31 27.55
CA ASN A 155 -20.92 1.68 28.54
C ASN A 155 -20.32 0.39 29.12
N ALA A 156 -19.58 -0.37 28.33
CA ALA A 156 -18.87 -1.57 28.76
C ALA A 156 -17.69 -1.24 29.70
N ASN A 157 -17.06 -0.08 29.54
CA ASN A 157 -15.92 0.37 30.35
C ASN A 157 -16.32 1.40 31.41
N LYS A 158 -17.57 1.37 31.88
CA LYS A 158 -18.07 2.40 32.82
C LYS A 158 -17.32 2.46 34.14
N GLY A 159 -16.89 1.32 34.67
CA GLY A 159 -16.17 1.26 35.95
C GLY A 159 -14.86 2.06 35.91
N LEU A 160 -14.21 2.06 34.74
CA LEU A 160 -12.96 2.77 34.48
C LEU A 160 -13.16 4.26 34.21
N LEU A 161 -14.18 4.59 33.40
CA LEU A 161 -14.33 5.91 32.80
C LEU A 161 -15.14 6.89 33.64
N PHE A 162 -15.94 6.41 34.61
CA PHE A 162 -16.82 7.26 35.41
C PHE A 162 -16.46 7.19 36.89
N PRO A 163 -16.47 8.33 37.60
CA PRO A 163 -16.33 8.30 39.04
C PRO A 163 -17.55 7.65 39.69
N VAL A 164 -17.34 7.13 40.91
CA VAL A 164 -18.40 6.56 41.73
C VAL A 164 -19.58 7.55 41.85
N GLY A 165 -20.79 7.06 41.61
CA GLY A 165 -22.02 7.86 41.68
C GLY A 165 -22.45 8.52 40.36
N VAL A 166 -21.59 8.53 39.34
CA VAL A 166 -21.94 9.02 37.99
C VAL A 166 -22.27 7.83 37.09
N ARG A 167 -23.50 7.79 36.56
CA ARG A 167 -24.01 6.63 35.77
C ARG A 167 -24.05 6.89 34.26
N THR A 168 -24.12 8.15 33.87
CA THR A 168 -24.29 8.57 32.48
C THR A 168 -23.28 9.65 32.06
N ILE A 169 -23.02 9.73 30.75
CA ILE A 169 -22.18 10.78 30.15
C ILE A 169 -22.78 12.16 30.41
N SER A 170 -24.11 12.27 30.41
CA SER A 170 -24.81 13.52 30.72
C SER A 170 -24.57 13.97 32.16
N ASP A 171 -24.58 13.05 33.12
CA ASP A 171 -24.28 13.37 34.53
C ASP A 171 -22.85 13.91 34.67
N LEU A 172 -21.88 13.28 34.01
CA LEU A 172 -20.48 13.72 34.02
C LEU A 172 -20.32 15.11 33.40
N TYR A 173 -21.00 15.36 32.27
CA TYR A 173 -21.01 16.66 31.59
C TYR A 173 -21.59 17.76 32.49
N HIS A 174 -22.76 17.53 33.09
CA HIS A 174 -23.37 18.51 34.00
C HIS A 174 -22.48 18.80 35.21
N LEU A 175 -21.85 17.76 35.77
CA LEU A 175 -20.93 17.91 36.90
C LEU A 175 -19.69 18.75 36.51
N ALA A 176 -19.10 18.50 35.34
CA ALA A 176 -17.95 19.26 34.83
C ALA A 176 -18.30 20.73 34.53
N CYS A 177 -19.54 21.02 34.13
CA CYS A 177 -20.05 22.38 33.96
C CYS A 177 -20.46 23.07 35.27
N GLY A 178 -20.31 22.42 36.43
CA GLY A 178 -20.66 23.00 37.73
C GLY A 178 -22.16 22.98 38.06
N HIS A 179 -22.99 22.27 37.29
CA HIS A 179 -24.40 22.09 37.63
C HIS A 179 -24.55 21.14 38.83
N ARG A 180 -25.24 21.60 39.88
CA ARG A 180 -25.57 20.77 41.04
C ARG A 180 -26.62 19.73 40.62
N LEU A 181 -26.21 18.47 40.54
CA LEU A 181 -27.16 17.36 40.40
C LEU A 181 -28.01 17.26 41.68
N ARG A 182 -29.34 17.27 41.52
CA ARG A 182 -30.31 17.28 42.65
C ARG A 182 -30.21 16.06 43.59
N ARG A 183 -29.50 15.00 43.22
CA ARG A 183 -29.29 13.79 44.03
C ARG A 183 -27.93 13.83 44.70
N GLN A 184 -27.81 14.61 45.76
CA GLN A 184 -26.59 14.76 46.55
C GLN A 184 -26.55 13.72 47.67
N HIS A 185 -25.67 12.73 47.56
CA HIS A 185 -24.80 12.30 48.66
C HIS A 185 -23.53 11.71 48.02
N ARG A 186 -22.41 12.45 48.14
CA ARG A 186 -21.06 12.11 47.62
C ARG A 186 -20.86 12.18 46.09
N LEU A 187 -21.10 13.36 45.50
CA LEU A 187 -20.56 13.64 44.16
C LEU A 187 -19.09 14.08 44.27
N PRO A 188 -18.23 13.70 43.30
CA PRO A 188 -16.86 14.16 43.26
C PRO A 188 -16.80 15.68 43.05
N ASN A 189 -15.70 16.31 43.48
CA ASN A 189 -15.48 17.73 43.25
C ASN A 189 -15.33 18.03 41.74
N GLN A 190 -15.46 19.30 41.36
CA GLN A 190 -15.38 19.72 39.96
C GLN A 190 -14.02 19.39 39.31
N ALA A 191 -12.93 19.49 40.07
CA ALA A 191 -11.59 19.17 39.57
C ALA A 191 -11.47 17.69 39.15
N THR A 192 -12.01 16.79 39.97
CA THR A 192 -12.09 15.36 39.66
C THR A 192 -12.99 15.11 38.44
N ALA A 193 -14.14 15.79 38.35
CA ALA A 193 -15.01 15.71 37.17
C ALA A 193 -14.30 16.08 35.86
N HIS A 194 -13.46 17.12 35.89
CA HIS A 194 -12.65 17.52 34.73
C HIS A 194 -11.61 16.45 34.35
N ARG A 195 -10.97 15.78 35.31
CA ARG A 195 -10.02 14.68 35.03
C ARG A 195 -10.71 13.50 34.34
N TYR A 196 -11.86 13.05 34.85
CA TYR A 196 -12.65 11.98 34.22
C TYR A 196 -13.19 12.39 32.84
N THR A 197 -13.56 13.67 32.68
CA THR A 197 -13.98 14.19 31.37
C THR A 197 -12.84 14.12 30.36
N ARG A 198 -11.62 14.52 30.74
CA ARG A 198 -10.43 14.41 29.88
C ARG A 198 -10.13 12.95 29.54
N SER A 199 -10.12 12.07 30.54
CA SER A 199 -9.93 10.62 30.35
C SER A 199 -10.96 10.00 29.38
N LEU A 200 -12.25 10.35 29.54
CA LEU A 200 -13.30 9.89 28.64
C LEU A 200 -13.07 10.37 27.21
N MET A 201 -12.64 11.63 27.04
CA MET A 201 -12.34 12.18 25.71
C MET A 201 -11.13 11.51 25.07
N ASP A 202 -10.07 11.24 25.82
CA ASP A 202 -8.88 10.54 25.34
C ASP A 202 -9.23 9.09 24.94
N PHE A 203 -10.06 8.40 25.74
CA PHE A 203 -10.58 7.07 25.40
C PHE A 203 -11.40 7.09 24.10
N VAL A 204 -12.29 8.07 23.95
CA VAL A 204 -13.12 8.24 22.74
C VAL A 204 -12.25 8.47 21.52
N GLU A 205 -11.26 9.37 21.62
CA GLU A 205 -10.31 9.67 20.55
C GLU A 205 -9.52 8.41 20.15
N LEU A 206 -8.99 7.67 21.13
CA LEU A 206 -8.27 6.43 20.90
C LEU A 206 -9.12 5.39 20.16
N GLN A 207 -10.37 5.17 20.58
CA GLN A 207 -11.27 4.22 19.92
C GLN A 207 -11.55 4.60 18.47
N GLN A 208 -11.71 5.88 18.19
CA GLN A 208 -11.94 6.37 16.84
C GLN A 208 -10.72 6.22 15.96
N ILE A 209 -9.55 6.62 16.45
CA ILE A 209 -8.27 6.44 15.75
C ILE A 209 -8.05 4.96 15.46
N ARG A 210 -8.29 4.07 16.43
CA ARG A 210 -8.19 2.62 16.23
C ARG A 210 -9.13 2.10 15.15
N LYS A 211 -10.38 2.56 15.10
CA LYS A 211 -11.36 2.18 14.05
C LYS A 211 -10.92 2.67 12.68
N ARG A 212 -10.49 3.94 12.56
CA ARG A 212 -9.98 4.52 11.30
C ARG A 212 -8.70 3.80 10.83
N TYR A 213 -7.78 3.53 11.75
CA TYR A 213 -6.55 2.78 11.47
C TYR A 213 -6.82 1.34 11.04
N LYS A 214 -7.76 0.64 11.68
CA LYS A 214 -8.18 -0.70 11.22
C LYS A 214 -8.79 -0.66 9.82
N SER A 215 -9.54 0.38 9.49
CA SER A 215 -10.05 0.57 8.13
C SER A 215 -8.92 0.83 7.13
N LEU A 216 -7.89 1.58 7.50
CA LEU A 216 -6.69 1.81 6.69
C LEU A 216 -5.95 0.49 6.43
N LEU A 217 -5.70 -0.30 7.47
CA LEU A 217 -5.03 -1.61 7.36
C LEU A 217 -5.81 -2.59 6.49
N LYS A 218 -7.15 -2.58 6.55
CA LYS A 218 -7.99 -3.42 5.68
C LYS A 218 -7.92 -3.01 4.22
N ALA A 219 -7.76 -1.72 3.94
CA ALA A 219 -7.66 -1.21 2.58
C ALA A 219 -6.30 -1.55 1.94
N LEU A 220 -5.24 -1.53 2.74
CA LEU A 220 -3.86 -1.69 2.29
C LEU A 220 -3.59 -2.94 1.41
N PRO A 221 -3.98 -4.17 1.78
CA PRO A 221 -3.74 -5.34 0.94
C PRO A 221 -4.50 -5.27 -0.38
N TRP A 222 -5.72 -4.71 -0.35
CA TRP A 222 -6.55 -4.61 -1.56
C TRP A 222 -5.96 -3.60 -2.55
N SER A 223 -5.56 -2.41 -2.07
CA SER A 223 -4.86 -1.43 -2.90
C SER A 223 -3.51 -1.94 -3.40
N GLY A 224 -2.77 -2.69 -2.58
CA GLY A 224 -1.49 -3.29 -2.96
C GLY A 224 -1.66 -4.33 -4.07
N LEU A 225 -2.68 -5.20 -3.97
CA LEU A 225 -3.00 -6.18 -5.01
C LEU A 225 -3.42 -5.52 -6.32
N VAL A 226 -4.26 -4.48 -6.27
CA VAL A 226 -4.68 -3.73 -7.47
C VAL A 226 -3.48 -3.06 -8.13
N ALA A 227 -2.62 -2.38 -7.36
CA ALA A 227 -1.40 -1.77 -7.87
C ALA A 227 -0.46 -2.82 -8.49
N LEU A 228 -0.22 -3.95 -7.79
CA LEU A 228 0.62 -5.04 -8.30
C LEU A 228 0.06 -5.64 -9.60
N ALA A 229 -1.24 -5.89 -9.66
CA ALA A 229 -1.91 -6.42 -10.85
C ALA A 229 -1.81 -5.44 -12.03
N ALA A 230 -1.93 -4.14 -11.79
CA ALA A 230 -1.75 -3.11 -12.81
C ALA A 230 -0.31 -3.11 -13.36
N VAL A 231 0.69 -3.19 -12.49
CA VAL A 231 2.11 -3.26 -12.89
C VAL A 231 2.41 -4.54 -13.66
N LEU A 232 1.99 -5.69 -13.16
CA LEU A 232 2.20 -6.98 -13.85
C LEU A 232 1.48 -7.01 -15.20
N GLY A 233 0.24 -6.51 -15.25
CA GLY A 233 -0.51 -6.37 -16.49
C GLY A 233 0.22 -5.49 -17.51
N PHE A 234 0.75 -4.34 -17.07
CA PHE A 234 1.57 -3.49 -17.92
C PHE A 234 2.83 -4.21 -18.40
N VAL A 235 3.60 -4.87 -17.52
CA VAL A 235 4.82 -5.58 -17.89
C VAL A 235 4.55 -6.70 -18.90
N LEU A 236 3.51 -7.52 -18.66
CA LEU A 236 3.12 -8.61 -19.56
C LEU A 236 2.65 -8.10 -20.94
N LEU A 237 1.92 -6.98 -20.97
CA LEU A 237 1.48 -6.37 -22.23
C LEU A 237 2.60 -5.61 -22.95
N ALA A 238 3.52 -4.99 -22.20
CA ALA A 238 4.65 -4.27 -22.75
C ALA A 238 5.70 -5.21 -23.35
N HIS A 239 5.88 -6.42 -22.78
CA HIS A 239 6.78 -7.45 -23.29
C HIS A 239 6.26 -8.18 -24.53
N LYS A 240 5.09 -7.82 -25.07
CA LYS A 240 4.59 -8.45 -26.29
C LYS A 240 5.61 -8.22 -27.41
N ASP A 241 6.20 -9.33 -27.87
CA ASP A 241 7.40 -9.38 -28.70
C ASP A 241 7.42 -8.22 -29.69
N GLU A 242 8.41 -7.34 -29.53
CA GLU A 242 8.74 -6.40 -30.59
C GLU A 242 9.03 -7.25 -31.82
N SER A 243 8.08 -7.20 -32.76
CA SER A 243 8.23 -7.88 -34.03
C SER A 243 9.56 -7.37 -34.59
N PRO A 244 10.57 -8.24 -34.76
CA PRO A 244 11.90 -7.79 -35.10
C PRO A 244 11.81 -6.91 -36.35
N PRO A 245 12.53 -5.77 -36.37
CA PRO A 245 12.38 -4.76 -37.41
C PRO A 245 12.42 -5.42 -38.78
N LYS A 246 11.38 -5.16 -39.58
CA LYS A 246 11.25 -5.78 -40.91
C LYS A 246 12.17 -5.07 -41.90
N VAL A 247 12.78 -5.85 -42.78
CA VAL A 247 13.53 -5.30 -43.91
C VAL A 247 12.51 -4.81 -44.93
N THR A 248 12.30 -3.49 -45.00
CA THR A 248 11.33 -2.85 -45.91
C THR A 248 11.97 -2.38 -47.22
N SER A 249 13.27 -2.14 -47.21
CA SER A 249 14.07 -1.75 -48.37
C SER A 249 15.23 -2.73 -48.58
N PRO A 250 15.63 -3.01 -49.83
CA PRO A 250 16.76 -3.89 -50.11
C PRO A 250 18.05 -3.40 -49.40
N LEU A 251 18.63 -4.23 -48.54
CA LEU A 251 19.85 -3.92 -47.79
C LEU A 251 20.97 -4.88 -48.21
N PRO A 252 22.18 -4.42 -48.56
CA PRO A 252 23.31 -5.30 -48.83
C PRO A 252 23.71 -6.02 -47.54
N VAL A 253 23.98 -7.32 -47.63
CA VAL A 253 24.36 -8.16 -46.48
C VAL A 253 25.46 -9.15 -46.82
N GLN A 254 26.20 -9.59 -45.81
CA GLN A 254 27.12 -10.73 -45.88
C GLN A 254 26.56 -11.87 -45.04
N ILE A 255 26.51 -13.07 -45.60
CA ILE A 255 25.95 -14.24 -44.91
C ILE A 255 27.08 -15.18 -44.56
N PHE A 256 27.22 -15.54 -43.29
CA PHE A 256 28.15 -16.57 -42.83
C PHE A 256 27.36 -17.85 -42.61
N PHE A 257 27.38 -18.77 -43.57
CA PHE A 257 26.67 -20.04 -43.45
C PHE A 257 27.32 -20.96 -42.43
N THR A 258 26.50 -21.72 -41.71
CA THR A 258 26.95 -22.81 -40.84
C THR A 258 27.65 -23.92 -41.62
N ASP A 259 28.44 -24.72 -40.91
CA ASP A 259 29.04 -25.95 -41.42
C ASP A 259 28.06 -27.13 -41.47
N ASP A 260 26.92 -27.00 -40.78
CA ASP A 260 25.91 -28.06 -40.70
C ASP A 260 25.07 -28.13 -42.00
N LYS A 261 25.50 -29.00 -42.90
CA LYS A 261 24.78 -29.29 -44.16
C LYS A 261 23.34 -29.75 -43.94
N LYS A 262 23.03 -30.40 -42.81
CA LYS A 262 21.66 -30.84 -42.52
C LYS A 262 20.76 -29.64 -42.21
N ALA A 263 21.27 -28.65 -41.48
CA ALA A 263 20.55 -27.41 -41.21
C ALA A 263 20.26 -26.66 -42.52
N LEU A 264 21.26 -26.52 -43.39
CA LEU A 264 21.10 -25.92 -44.72
C LEU A 264 20.02 -26.64 -45.55
N ARG A 265 20.11 -27.97 -45.66
CA ARG A 265 19.13 -28.78 -46.40
C ARG A 265 17.72 -28.64 -45.82
N SER A 266 17.59 -28.58 -44.49
CA SER A 266 16.28 -28.47 -43.83
C SER A 266 15.57 -27.15 -44.10
N GLU A 267 16.33 -26.08 -44.35
CA GLU A 267 15.80 -24.75 -44.72
C GLU A 267 15.92 -24.46 -46.23
N GLN A 268 16.08 -25.51 -47.04
CA GLN A 268 16.11 -25.45 -48.51
C GLN A 268 17.32 -24.70 -49.10
N TRP A 269 18.37 -24.50 -48.32
CA TRP A 269 19.62 -23.92 -48.80
C TRP A 269 20.52 -24.99 -49.45
N PRO A 270 21.23 -24.66 -50.56
CA PRO A 270 22.18 -25.58 -51.18
C PRO A 270 23.35 -25.93 -50.25
N GLU A 271 23.68 -27.22 -50.13
CA GLU A 271 24.76 -27.67 -49.23
C GLU A 271 26.14 -27.14 -49.59
N GLY A 272 26.36 -26.84 -50.86
CA GLY A 272 27.62 -26.27 -51.33
C GLY A 272 27.82 -24.80 -50.94
N CYS A 273 26.84 -24.18 -50.26
CA CYS A 273 27.00 -22.89 -49.61
C CYS A 273 27.62 -22.97 -48.20
N ALA A 274 27.77 -24.18 -47.62
CA ALA A 274 28.43 -24.36 -46.32
C ALA A 274 29.86 -23.77 -46.34
N ARG A 275 30.28 -23.12 -45.23
CA ARG A 275 31.58 -22.42 -45.07
C ARG A 275 31.83 -21.22 -45.98
N LYS A 276 30.87 -20.84 -46.84
CA LYS A 276 31.02 -19.69 -47.73
C LYS A 276 30.47 -18.42 -47.08
N VAL A 277 31.01 -17.30 -47.54
CA VAL A 277 30.60 -15.96 -47.11
C VAL A 277 30.09 -15.14 -48.30
N PRO A 278 28.95 -15.49 -48.92
CA PRO A 278 28.45 -14.70 -50.04
C PRO A 278 27.94 -13.33 -49.61
N ARG A 279 28.09 -12.38 -50.54
CA ARG A 279 27.39 -11.10 -50.50
C ARG A 279 26.01 -11.29 -51.11
N GLY A 280 24.98 -10.87 -50.40
CA GLY A 280 23.58 -10.93 -50.83
C GLY A 280 22.87 -9.60 -50.61
N THR A 281 21.58 -9.59 -50.90
CA THR A 281 20.69 -8.47 -50.59
C THR A 281 19.53 -9.00 -49.76
N ALA A 282 19.35 -8.48 -48.55
CA ALA A 282 18.16 -8.73 -47.73
C ALA A 282 17.00 -7.98 -48.38
N VAL A 283 16.01 -8.71 -48.88
CA VAL A 283 14.86 -8.20 -49.64
C VAL A 283 13.57 -8.21 -48.84
N GLY A 284 13.56 -8.86 -47.67
CA GLY A 284 12.38 -9.00 -46.82
C GLY A 284 12.70 -9.68 -45.50
N GLY A 285 11.66 -10.18 -44.81
CA GLY A 285 11.79 -10.82 -43.51
C GLY A 285 12.09 -9.84 -42.38
N SER A 286 12.64 -10.35 -41.27
CA SER A 286 13.04 -9.55 -40.12
C SER A 286 14.56 -9.37 -40.07
N LEU A 287 15.10 -8.36 -39.39
CA LEU A 287 16.56 -8.21 -39.30
C LEU A 287 17.27 -9.42 -38.66
N LYS A 288 16.57 -10.17 -37.79
CA LYS A 288 17.07 -11.40 -37.17
C LYS A 288 17.01 -12.62 -38.11
N GLU A 289 15.98 -12.67 -38.95
CA GLU A 289 15.72 -13.74 -39.91
C GLU A 289 15.37 -13.10 -41.26
N PRO A 290 16.36 -12.51 -41.94
CA PRO A 290 16.10 -11.78 -43.16
C PRO A 290 15.89 -12.77 -44.30
N GLU A 291 15.00 -12.40 -45.22
CA GLU A 291 14.89 -13.07 -46.50
C GLU A 291 15.97 -12.47 -47.42
N VAL A 292 16.96 -13.28 -47.79
CA VAL A 292 18.12 -12.83 -48.54
C VAL A 292 18.14 -13.46 -49.92
N ALA A 293 18.35 -12.63 -50.93
CA ALA A 293 18.67 -13.06 -52.28
C ALA A 293 20.20 -13.05 -52.47
N ILE A 294 20.79 -14.21 -52.76
CA ILE A 294 22.21 -14.35 -53.08
C ILE A 294 22.39 -14.56 -54.59
N PRO A 295 23.31 -13.82 -55.24
CA PRO A 295 23.72 -14.12 -56.61
C PRO A 295 24.50 -15.45 -56.65
N ARG A 296 24.66 -16.02 -57.85
CA ARG A 296 25.49 -17.22 -58.05
C ARG A 296 26.93 -16.93 -57.64
N VAL A 297 27.47 -17.74 -56.73
CA VAL A 297 28.87 -17.63 -56.27
C VAL A 297 29.75 -18.56 -57.11
N ASP A 298 29.34 -19.81 -57.25
CA ASP A 298 29.99 -20.86 -58.02
C ASP A 298 28.97 -21.98 -58.34
N ASP A 299 29.43 -23.10 -58.90
CA ASP A 299 28.56 -24.24 -59.24
C ASP A 299 28.00 -24.95 -58.00
N ALA A 300 28.70 -24.87 -56.86
CA ALA A 300 28.30 -25.49 -55.62
C ALA A 300 27.30 -24.64 -54.81
N CYS A 301 27.32 -23.31 -54.97
CA CYS A 301 26.39 -22.38 -54.35
C CYS A 301 25.69 -21.54 -55.43
N PRO A 302 24.63 -22.10 -56.06
CA PRO A 302 23.88 -21.43 -57.11
C PRO A 302 23.11 -20.22 -56.56
N GLN A 303 22.56 -19.40 -57.47
CA GLN A 303 21.66 -18.32 -57.10
C GLN A 303 20.47 -18.88 -56.29
N HIS A 304 20.19 -18.27 -55.14
CA HIS A 304 19.14 -18.73 -54.23
C HIS A 304 18.51 -17.56 -53.49
N ARG A 305 17.25 -17.74 -53.08
CA ARG A 305 16.51 -16.80 -52.25
C ARG A 305 15.83 -17.59 -51.14
N GLY A 306 16.09 -17.20 -49.90
CA GLY A 306 15.53 -17.88 -48.74
C GLY A 306 15.69 -17.07 -47.47
N THR A 307 15.02 -17.51 -46.40
CA THR A 307 15.20 -16.93 -45.07
C THR A 307 16.48 -17.48 -44.45
N VAL A 308 17.32 -16.59 -43.92
CA VAL A 308 18.52 -16.99 -43.19
C VAL A 308 18.16 -17.02 -41.70
N SER A 309 17.81 -18.19 -41.17
CA SER A 309 17.63 -18.37 -39.73
C SER A 309 18.97 -18.47 -39.00
N THR A 310 18.93 -18.37 -37.67
CA THR A 310 20.10 -18.61 -36.80
C THR A 310 20.70 -20.02 -36.91
N ARG A 311 19.96 -20.98 -37.48
CA ARG A 311 20.47 -22.34 -37.75
C ARG A 311 21.23 -22.41 -39.06
N VAL A 312 20.83 -21.62 -40.05
CA VAL A 312 21.45 -21.56 -41.38
C VAL A 312 22.73 -20.74 -41.36
N GLY A 313 22.75 -19.63 -40.63
CA GLY A 313 23.93 -18.77 -40.57
C GLY A 313 23.71 -17.47 -39.82
N VAL A 314 24.73 -16.61 -39.86
CA VAL A 314 24.68 -15.25 -39.31
C VAL A 314 24.73 -14.24 -40.44
N VAL A 315 23.82 -13.26 -40.42
CA VAL A 315 23.79 -12.18 -41.40
C VAL A 315 24.44 -10.93 -40.80
N ILE A 316 25.44 -10.39 -41.50
CA ILE A 316 26.14 -9.16 -41.13
C ILE A 316 25.72 -8.05 -42.11
N TYR A 317 25.25 -6.94 -41.55
CA TYR A 317 24.94 -5.72 -42.29
C TYR A 317 26.21 -4.85 -42.29
N PRO A 318 26.93 -4.73 -43.42
CA PRO A 318 28.10 -3.85 -43.50
C PRO A 318 27.67 -2.40 -43.24
N LYS A 319 28.46 -1.69 -42.44
CA LYS A 319 28.29 -0.25 -42.20
C LYS A 319 28.60 0.56 -43.45
#